data_AF-A0A926HIH2-F1
#
_entry.id   AF-A0A926HIH2-F1
#
_cell.length_a   1.000
_cell.length_b   1.000
_cell.length_c   1.000
_cell.angle_alpha   90.00
_cell.angle_beta   90.00
_cell.angle_gamma   90.00
#
_symmetry.space_group_name_H-M   'P 1'
#
loop_
_entity.id
_entity.type
_entity.pdbx_description
1 polymer ?
#
loop_
_entity_poly.entity_id
_entity_poly.type
_entity_poly.pdbx_seq_one_letter_code
_entity_poly.pdbx_strand_id
1 'polypeptide(L)'
;MSTPTLTYLRSIPLLYTGDCGLLAVTPELNILVEEVYTEDAWIAQHVFSFAGELLHSVDEKAGANKDLQPLAIPEGSSTPRTAWHTMKKLNFSGPRHRGTRESERINDMVQPLAVQEKIALIKRLDLNIAPMLLLGLAESYVLAEAEIQRPYLYIVCRRIRLAYVLAEPARDADRQLYDYDTLVVYLAHWVDRRSDHEPALIDLINSLPGVELYRPMDCLIHNDYLFIADGGGANRTSQIHIWQIQRPVDRSDA
;
A
#
# COMPACT_ATOMS: atom_id res chain seq x y z
N MET A 1 -5.81 -5.62 26.91
CA MET A 1 -6.04 -4.38 26.13
C MET A 1 -6.96 -4.76 24.99
N SER A 2 -8.10 -4.10 24.87
CA SER A 2 -9.00 -4.26 23.73
C SER A 2 -8.33 -3.68 22.48
N THR A 3 -8.47 -4.36 21.35
CA THR A 3 -7.97 -3.85 20.07
C THR A 3 -8.90 -2.74 19.59
N PRO A 4 -8.38 -1.59 19.12
CA PRO A 4 -9.20 -0.57 18.46
C PRO A 4 -9.98 -1.16 17.29
N THR A 5 -11.21 -0.69 17.10
CA THR A 5 -12.05 -1.09 15.96
C THR A 5 -12.03 -0.01 14.88
N LEU A 6 -12.11 -0.43 13.61
CA LEU A 6 -12.24 0.47 12.46
C LEU A 6 -13.64 0.37 11.88
N THR A 7 -14.28 1.52 11.68
CA THR A 7 -15.55 1.63 10.96
C THR A 7 -15.31 2.37 9.66
N TYR A 8 -15.47 1.69 8.53
CA TYR A 8 -15.35 2.32 7.23
C TYR A 8 -16.46 3.36 7.04
N LEU A 9 -16.07 4.56 6.62
CA LEU A 9 -17.01 5.66 6.41
C LEU A 9 -17.31 5.86 4.93
N ARG A 10 -16.27 6.11 4.13
CA ARG A 10 -16.40 6.43 2.70
C ARG A 10 -15.06 6.38 1.96
N SER A 11 -15.17 6.49 0.65
CA SER A 11 -14.07 6.81 -0.26
C SER A 11 -14.30 8.19 -0.89
N ILE A 12 -13.21 8.89 -1.20
CA ILE A 12 -13.19 10.10 -2.01
C ILE A 12 -12.47 9.75 -3.30
N PRO A 13 -13.16 9.71 -4.46
CA PRO A 13 -12.50 9.48 -5.74
C PRO A 13 -11.64 10.69 -6.10
N LEU A 14 -10.42 10.42 -6.53
CA LEU A 14 -9.50 11.42 -7.05
C LEU A 14 -9.67 11.57 -8.58
N LEU A 15 -8.88 12.46 -9.19
CA LEU A 15 -9.08 12.83 -10.60
C LEU A 15 -8.37 11.88 -11.57
N TYR A 16 -7.29 11.24 -11.13
CA TYR A 16 -6.41 10.46 -12.00
C TYR A 16 -6.38 8.97 -11.62
N THR A 17 -5.80 8.16 -12.51
CA THR A 17 -5.77 6.69 -12.43
C THR A 17 -4.39 6.13 -12.05
N GLY A 18 -3.46 6.99 -11.66
CA GLY A 18 -2.07 6.62 -11.36
C GLY A 18 -1.83 6.31 -9.89
N ASP A 19 -0.65 6.68 -9.40
CA ASP A 19 -0.31 6.55 -7.99
C ASP A 19 -0.84 7.75 -7.22
N CYS A 20 -1.12 7.58 -5.93
CA CYS A 20 -1.50 8.69 -5.07
C CYS A 20 -0.84 8.57 -3.70
N GLY A 21 -0.65 9.71 -3.04
CA GLY A 21 -0.09 9.83 -1.70
C GLY A 21 -0.84 10.87 -0.88
N LEU A 22 -0.73 10.77 0.44
CA LEU A 22 -1.24 11.81 1.33
C LEU A 22 -0.12 12.85 1.49
N LEU A 23 -0.47 14.13 1.42
CA LEU A 23 0.48 15.19 1.78
C LEU A 23 0.27 15.59 3.24
N ALA A 24 -0.99 15.85 3.59
CA ALA A 24 -1.38 16.23 4.94
C ALA A 24 -2.88 16.09 5.19
N VAL A 25 -3.28 16.12 6.46
CA VAL A 25 -4.66 16.38 6.89
C VAL A 25 -4.65 17.56 7.84
N THR A 26 -5.44 18.59 7.53
CA THR A 26 -5.55 19.82 8.34
C THR A 26 -6.39 19.60 9.61
N PRO A 27 -6.31 20.48 10.61
CA PRO A 27 -7.17 20.41 11.80
C PRO A 27 -8.68 20.39 11.50
N GLU A 28 -9.10 21.01 10.40
CA GLU A 28 -10.49 21.04 9.91
C GLU A 28 -10.87 19.78 9.10
N LEU A 29 -9.99 18.78 9.05
CA LEU A 29 -10.15 17.55 8.27
C LEU A 29 -10.17 17.77 6.75
N ASN A 30 -9.51 18.83 6.27
CA ASN A 30 -9.22 18.93 4.84
C ASN A 30 -8.05 18.00 4.51
N ILE A 31 -8.18 17.26 3.42
CA ILE A 31 -7.26 16.20 3.01
C ILE A 31 -6.48 16.73 1.82
N LEU A 32 -5.17 16.89 2.01
CA LEU A 32 -4.23 17.27 0.96
C LEU A 32 -3.63 16.00 0.39
N VAL A 33 -3.73 15.83 -0.93
CA VAL A 33 -3.30 14.64 -1.65
C VAL A 33 -2.45 15.02 -2.85
N GLU A 34 -1.60 14.08 -3.25
CA GLU A 34 -0.83 14.14 -4.48
C GLU A 34 -1.18 12.94 -5.36
N GLU A 35 -1.33 13.17 -6.66
CA GLU A 35 -1.51 12.15 -7.69
C GLU A 35 -0.34 12.23 -8.67
N VAL A 36 0.24 11.08 -8.98
CA VAL A 36 1.23 10.91 -10.05
C VAL A 36 0.59 10.12 -11.17
N TYR A 37 0.49 10.70 -12.35
CA TYR A 37 -0.27 10.15 -13.47
C TYR A 37 0.54 10.07 -14.75
N THR A 38 0.12 9.17 -15.65
CA THR A 38 0.80 8.81 -16.91
C THR A 38 2.20 8.21 -16.74
N GLU A 39 2.82 7.80 -17.84
CA GLU A 39 4.18 7.22 -17.87
C GLU A 39 5.28 8.28 -17.62
N ASP A 40 4.99 9.55 -17.91
CA ASP A 40 5.92 10.67 -17.71
C ASP A 40 5.95 11.18 -16.25
N ALA A 41 5.17 10.55 -15.36
CA ALA A 41 5.08 10.89 -13.94
C ALA A 41 4.69 12.34 -13.64
N TRP A 42 3.71 12.88 -14.39
CA TRP A 42 3.13 14.20 -14.10
C TRP A 42 2.41 14.21 -12.76
N ILE A 43 2.44 15.37 -12.09
CA ILE A 43 1.96 15.53 -10.73
C ILE A 43 0.75 16.48 -10.69
N ALA A 44 -0.25 16.10 -9.90
CA ALA A 44 -1.33 16.98 -9.46
C ALA A 44 -1.50 16.91 -7.95
N GLN A 45 -1.83 18.04 -7.34
CA GLN A 45 -2.09 18.17 -5.91
C GLN A 45 -3.48 18.73 -5.70
N HIS A 46 -4.21 18.16 -4.74
CA HIS A 46 -5.60 18.49 -4.49
C HIS A 46 -5.86 18.68 -3.00
N VAL A 47 -6.81 19.54 -2.67
CA VAL A 47 -7.40 19.67 -1.34
C VAL A 47 -8.85 19.25 -1.42
N PHE A 48 -9.20 18.20 -0.70
CA PHE A 48 -10.58 17.77 -0.54
C PHE A 48 -11.08 18.11 0.86
N SER A 49 -12.33 18.51 0.98
CA SER A 49 -13.00 18.54 2.27
C SER A 49 -13.16 17.11 2.80
N PHE A 50 -13.41 16.97 4.10
CA PHE A 50 -13.72 15.67 4.68
C PHE A 50 -14.88 14.97 3.97
N ALA A 51 -15.84 15.74 3.44
CA ALA A 51 -17.00 15.27 2.69
C ALA A 51 -16.70 14.78 1.26
N GLY A 52 -15.50 15.03 0.74
CA GLY A 52 -15.09 14.70 -0.62
C GLY A 52 -15.32 15.81 -1.65
N GLU A 53 -15.61 17.03 -1.21
CA GLU A 53 -15.70 18.18 -2.12
C GLU A 53 -14.30 18.68 -2.46
N LEU A 54 -14.01 18.88 -3.75
CA LEU A 54 -12.74 19.46 -4.20
C LEU A 54 -12.72 20.96 -3.87
N LEU A 55 -11.87 21.37 -2.94
CA LEU A 55 -11.74 22.76 -2.51
C LEU A 55 -10.70 23.51 -3.34
N HIS A 56 -9.60 22.84 -3.68
CA HIS A 56 -8.50 23.46 -4.42
C HIS A 56 -7.69 22.41 -5.17
N SER A 57 -7.07 22.80 -6.29
CA SER A 57 -6.28 21.92 -7.14
C SER A 57 -5.20 22.69 -7.88
N VAL A 58 -4.02 22.09 -7.94
CA VAL A 58 -2.88 22.52 -8.74
C VAL A 58 -2.36 21.33 -9.53
N ASP A 59 -2.13 21.48 -10.83
CA ASP A 59 -1.87 20.37 -11.74
C ASP A 59 -0.92 20.79 -12.86
N GLU A 60 0.07 19.94 -13.16
CA GLU A 60 1.04 20.13 -14.25
C GLU A 60 0.39 20.03 -15.64
N LYS A 61 -0.81 19.42 -15.72
CA LYS A 61 -1.61 19.25 -16.94
C LYS A 61 -0.79 18.67 -18.08
N ALA A 62 -0.09 17.57 -17.82
CA ALA A 62 0.82 16.93 -18.77
C ALA A 62 1.84 17.90 -19.39
N GLY A 63 2.48 18.72 -18.55
CA GLY A 63 3.51 19.68 -18.96
C GLY A 63 2.99 20.98 -19.59
N ALA A 64 1.67 21.16 -19.70
CA ALA A 64 1.08 22.42 -20.14
C ALA A 64 1.24 23.55 -19.11
N ASN A 65 1.34 23.19 -17.82
CA ASN A 65 1.58 24.12 -16.73
C ASN A 65 3.02 23.97 -16.19
N LYS A 66 3.91 24.87 -16.59
CA LYS A 66 5.34 24.83 -16.24
C LYS A 66 5.69 25.59 -14.95
N ASP A 67 4.79 26.46 -14.49
CA ASP A 67 5.00 27.33 -13.32
C ASP A 67 4.16 26.84 -12.12
N LEU A 68 4.16 25.52 -11.89
CA LEU A 68 3.39 24.90 -10.83
C LEU A 68 3.99 25.27 -9.46
N GLN A 69 3.18 25.91 -8.62
CA GLN A 69 3.50 26.14 -7.21
C GLN A 69 2.83 25.05 -6.37
N PRO A 70 3.59 24.19 -5.66
CA PRO A 70 3.01 23.18 -4.80
C PRO A 70 2.07 23.78 -3.75
N LEU A 71 1.07 23.00 -3.35
CA LEU A 71 0.13 23.40 -2.31
C LEU A 71 0.86 23.64 -0.99
N ALA A 72 0.62 24.80 -0.39
CA ALA A 72 1.12 25.09 0.94
C ALA A 72 0.40 24.21 1.97
N ILE A 73 1.18 23.47 2.77
CA ILE A 73 0.65 22.67 3.87
C ILE A 73 0.42 23.61 5.07
N PRO A 74 -0.83 23.78 5.56
CA PRO A 74 -1.10 24.64 6.69
C PRO A 74 -0.39 24.17 7.97
N GLU A 75 -0.01 25.12 8.84
CA GLU A 75 0.53 24.79 10.16
C GLU A 75 -0.46 23.96 11.00
N GLY A 76 0.07 23.04 11.81
CA GLY A 76 -0.74 22.14 12.63
C GLY A 76 -1.34 20.95 11.87
N SER A 77 -1.15 20.86 10.55
CA SER A 77 -1.55 19.68 9.77
C SER A 77 -0.72 18.45 10.18
N SER A 78 -1.36 17.29 10.17
CA SER A 78 -0.65 16.01 10.30
C SER A 78 -0.17 15.54 8.93
N THR A 79 1.08 15.13 8.84
CA THR A 79 1.70 14.62 7.61
C THR A 79 2.04 13.15 7.76
N PRO A 80 2.09 12.37 6.66
CA PRO A 80 2.58 11.00 6.72
C PRO A 80 3.98 10.92 7.31
N ARG A 81 4.24 9.85 8.05
CA ARG A 81 5.54 9.60 8.65
C ARG A 81 6.29 8.57 7.83
N THR A 82 7.59 8.77 7.72
CA THR A 82 8.50 7.76 7.18
C THR A 82 8.35 6.48 7.98
N ALA A 83 8.19 5.34 7.31
CA ALA A 83 8.00 4.07 8.00
C ALA A 83 9.33 3.61 8.62
N TRP A 84 9.52 3.78 9.93
CA TRP A 84 10.77 3.38 10.60
C TRP A 84 10.54 2.29 11.64
N HIS A 85 9.34 2.20 12.19
CA HIS A 85 9.06 1.33 13.32
C HIS A 85 8.80 -0.11 12.90
N THR A 86 8.24 -0.33 11.72
CA THR A 86 7.86 -1.65 11.22
C THR A 86 8.84 -2.22 10.19
N MET A 87 9.61 -1.36 9.51
CA MET A 87 10.53 -1.76 8.43
C MET A 87 11.52 -2.86 8.81
N LYS A 88 12.12 -2.81 10.01
CA LYS A 88 13.13 -3.82 10.43
C LYS A 88 12.58 -5.25 10.39
N LYS A 89 11.28 -5.42 10.68
CA LYS A 89 10.62 -6.74 10.72
C LYS A 89 10.04 -7.11 9.36
N LEU A 90 9.48 -6.14 8.64
CA LEU A 90 8.66 -6.40 7.46
C LEU A 90 9.42 -6.26 6.14
N ASN A 91 10.49 -5.46 6.09
CA ASN A 91 11.22 -5.28 4.84
C ASN A 91 12.12 -6.48 4.55
N PHE A 92 12.02 -6.96 3.32
CA PHE A 92 12.80 -8.05 2.80
C PHE A 92 13.06 -7.81 1.31
N SER A 93 14.28 -8.05 0.86
CA SER A 93 14.66 -7.89 -0.54
C SER A 93 15.46 -9.12 -0.97
N GLY A 94 14.86 -9.90 -1.85
CA GLY A 94 15.46 -11.06 -2.49
C GLY A 94 16.22 -10.68 -3.77
N PRO A 95 16.24 -11.57 -4.77
CA PRO A 95 17.00 -11.36 -6.02
C PRO A 95 16.23 -10.49 -7.01
N ARG A 96 16.62 -10.50 -8.29
CA ARG A 96 15.97 -9.66 -9.30
C ARG A 96 14.53 -10.11 -9.50
N HIS A 97 13.72 -9.17 -9.96
CA HIS A 97 12.28 -9.35 -10.15
C HIS A 97 11.93 -10.27 -11.35
N ARG A 98 12.91 -10.55 -12.21
CA ARG A 98 12.81 -11.38 -13.40
C ARG A 98 14.21 -11.89 -13.74
N GLY A 99 14.32 -13.16 -14.12
CA GLY A 99 15.60 -13.75 -14.51
C GLY A 99 15.51 -15.26 -14.74
N THR A 100 16.66 -15.93 -14.66
CA THR A 100 16.70 -17.40 -14.69
C THR A 100 16.85 -17.97 -13.29
N ARG A 101 16.01 -18.96 -12.94
CA ARG A 101 15.96 -19.55 -11.60
C ARG A 101 17.32 -20.11 -11.16
N GLU A 102 18.05 -20.72 -12.08
CA GLU A 102 19.37 -21.32 -11.82
C GLU A 102 20.44 -20.26 -11.52
N SER A 103 20.55 -19.22 -12.35
CA SER A 103 21.59 -18.20 -12.18
C SER A 103 21.36 -17.34 -10.93
N GLU A 104 20.09 -17.05 -10.63
CA GLU A 104 19.71 -16.20 -9.49
C GLU A 104 19.48 -16.99 -8.21
N ARG A 105 19.49 -18.33 -8.29
CA ARG A 105 19.19 -19.22 -7.15
C ARG A 105 17.91 -18.81 -6.42
N ILE A 106 16.88 -18.39 -7.17
CA ILE A 106 15.65 -17.79 -6.63
C ILE A 106 15.01 -18.66 -5.54
N ASN A 107 15.07 -19.99 -5.66
CA ASN A 107 14.52 -20.91 -4.66
C ASN A 107 15.20 -20.79 -3.28
N ASP A 108 16.46 -20.37 -3.25
CA ASP A 108 17.22 -20.15 -2.02
C ASP A 108 17.04 -18.72 -1.48
N MET A 109 16.61 -17.80 -2.34
CA MET A 109 16.57 -16.36 -2.04
C MET A 109 15.17 -15.81 -1.76
N VAL A 110 14.09 -16.54 -2.07
CA VAL A 110 12.73 -16.13 -1.69
C VAL A 110 12.41 -16.58 -0.27
N GLN A 111 11.60 -15.81 0.45
CA GLN A 111 10.98 -16.30 1.67
C GLN A 111 9.91 -17.34 1.30
N PRO A 112 10.01 -18.58 1.82
CA PRO A 112 9.11 -19.66 1.44
C PRO A 112 7.70 -19.42 1.99
N LEU A 113 6.71 -19.84 1.21
CA LEU A 113 5.29 -19.84 1.60
C LEU A 113 4.81 -21.27 1.82
N ALA A 114 3.92 -21.47 2.78
CA ALA A 114 3.32 -22.78 3.03
C ALA A 114 2.46 -23.21 1.82
N VAL A 115 2.36 -24.51 1.53
CA VAL A 115 1.60 -25.01 0.37
C VAL A 115 0.13 -24.56 0.41
N GLN A 116 -0.50 -24.59 1.59
CA GLN A 116 -1.88 -24.13 1.77
C GLN A 116 -2.03 -22.65 1.47
N GLU A 117 -1.05 -21.84 1.90
CA GLU A 117 -1.01 -20.40 1.62
C GLU A 117 -0.84 -20.13 0.13
N LYS A 118 0.03 -20.88 -0.57
CA LYS A 118 0.19 -20.78 -2.03
C LYS A 118 -1.12 -21.04 -2.77
N ILE A 119 -1.85 -22.08 -2.39
CA ILE A 119 -3.17 -22.40 -2.97
C ILE A 119 -4.16 -21.25 -2.73
N ALA A 120 -4.21 -20.73 -1.51
CA ALA A 120 -5.13 -19.66 -1.14
C ALA A 120 -4.80 -18.34 -1.89
N LEU A 121 -3.53 -17.97 -1.99
CA LEU A 121 -3.07 -16.80 -2.72
C LEU A 121 -3.38 -16.90 -4.22
N ILE A 122 -3.10 -18.04 -4.85
CA ILE A 122 -3.40 -18.28 -6.27
C ILE A 122 -4.89 -18.09 -6.54
N LYS A 123 -5.76 -18.67 -5.70
CA LYS A 123 -7.20 -18.50 -5.83
C LYS A 123 -7.63 -17.05 -5.58
N ARG A 124 -7.05 -16.39 -4.57
CA ARG A 124 -7.45 -15.03 -4.16
C ARG A 124 -7.05 -13.96 -5.17
N LEU A 125 -5.90 -14.16 -5.82
CA LEU A 125 -5.32 -13.28 -6.83
C LEU A 125 -5.68 -13.70 -8.26
N ASP A 126 -6.53 -14.72 -8.41
CA ASP A 126 -6.98 -15.28 -9.70
C ASP A 126 -5.81 -15.63 -10.64
N LEU A 127 -4.77 -16.26 -10.10
CA LEU A 127 -3.58 -16.62 -10.88
C LEU A 127 -3.80 -17.94 -11.59
N ASN A 128 -3.59 -17.96 -12.90
CA ASN A 128 -3.67 -19.18 -13.71
C ASN A 128 -2.36 -19.98 -13.68
N ILE A 129 -1.91 -20.38 -12.49
CA ILE A 129 -0.70 -21.19 -12.27
C ILE A 129 -0.93 -22.29 -11.25
N ALA A 130 -0.16 -23.37 -11.34
CA ALA A 130 -0.17 -24.40 -10.31
C ALA A 130 0.55 -23.93 -9.03
N PRO A 131 0.15 -24.38 -7.82
CA PRO A 131 0.78 -23.99 -6.55
C PRO A 131 2.29 -24.19 -6.47
N MET A 132 2.81 -25.23 -7.11
CA MET A 132 4.26 -25.49 -7.16
C MET A 132 5.05 -24.47 -7.99
N LEU A 133 4.37 -23.74 -8.88
CA LEU A 133 4.98 -22.68 -9.70
C LEU A 133 5.02 -21.34 -8.97
N LEU A 134 4.28 -21.15 -7.88
CA LEU A 134 4.46 -20.02 -6.99
C LEU A 134 5.66 -20.30 -6.08
N LEU A 135 6.77 -19.60 -6.27
CA LEU A 135 8.04 -19.88 -5.59
C LEU A 135 7.99 -19.42 -4.13
N GLY A 136 7.67 -18.15 -3.92
CA GLY A 136 7.61 -17.52 -2.61
C GLY A 136 7.56 -15.99 -2.69
N LEU A 137 7.83 -15.34 -1.55
CA LEU A 137 7.93 -13.89 -1.43
C LEU A 137 9.35 -13.44 -1.81
N ALA A 138 9.48 -12.68 -2.89
CA ALA A 138 10.75 -12.18 -3.41
C ALA A 138 11.11 -10.78 -2.92
N GLU A 139 10.11 -9.95 -2.63
CA GLU A 139 10.31 -8.62 -2.04
C GLU A 139 9.16 -8.34 -1.09
N SER A 140 9.46 -7.60 -0.03
CA SER A 140 8.50 -6.96 0.83
C SER A 140 9.02 -5.60 1.26
N TYR A 141 8.20 -4.56 1.08
CA TYR A 141 8.59 -3.20 1.35
C TYR A 141 7.42 -2.42 1.96
N VAL A 142 7.62 -1.89 3.16
CA VAL A 142 6.67 -0.97 3.80
C VAL A 142 6.76 0.39 3.12
N LEU A 143 5.64 0.83 2.55
CA LEU A 143 5.52 2.12 1.87
C LEU A 143 5.24 3.24 2.87
N ALA A 144 4.31 2.98 3.79
CA ALA A 144 3.89 3.92 4.82
C ALA A 144 3.45 3.20 6.10
N GLU A 145 3.51 3.90 7.23
CA GLU A 145 2.96 3.42 8.49
C GLU A 145 2.27 4.54 9.26
N ALA A 146 1.18 4.20 9.94
CA ALA A 146 0.44 5.10 10.82
C ALA A 146 0.26 4.46 12.20
N GLU A 147 0.64 5.19 13.24
CA GLU A 147 0.59 4.73 14.63
C GLU A 147 -0.83 4.82 15.18
N ILE A 148 -1.45 3.67 15.45
CA ILE A 148 -2.77 3.61 16.10
C ILE A 148 -2.59 3.74 17.61
N GLN A 149 -1.75 2.90 18.21
CA GLN A 149 -1.51 2.88 19.64
C GLN A 149 -0.03 2.67 19.93
N ARG A 150 0.62 3.76 20.36
CA ARG A 150 2.03 3.75 20.70
C ARG A 150 2.32 2.80 21.87
N PRO A 151 3.47 2.10 21.86
CA PRO A 151 4.45 1.97 20.78
C PRO A 151 4.26 0.74 19.88
N TYR A 152 3.13 0.04 19.96
CA TYR A 152 3.03 -1.33 19.48
C TYR A 152 2.14 -1.54 18.26
N LEU A 153 1.04 -0.80 18.12
CA LEU A 153 0.03 -1.08 17.11
C LEU A 153 0.03 -0.03 16.00
N TYR A 154 0.18 -0.49 14.76
CA TYR A 154 0.30 0.32 13.55
C TYR A 154 -0.63 -0.21 12.46
N ILE A 155 -1.03 0.69 11.56
CA ILE A 155 -1.47 0.34 10.21
C ILE A 155 -0.28 0.55 9.29
N VAL A 156 -0.05 -0.38 8.36
CA VAL A 156 0.99 -0.24 7.34
C VAL A 156 0.39 -0.41 5.96
N CYS A 157 0.88 0.39 5.01
CA CYS A 157 0.73 0.13 3.58
C CYS A 157 2.01 -0.54 3.09
N ARG A 158 1.87 -1.66 2.38
CA ARG A 158 3.01 -2.52 2.04
C ARG A 158 2.87 -3.02 0.60
N ARG A 159 4.00 -3.02 -0.10
CA ARG A 159 4.17 -3.67 -1.39
C ARG A 159 4.92 -4.98 -1.19
N ILE A 160 4.37 -6.06 -1.72
CA ILE A 160 5.05 -7.36 -1.78
C ILE A 160 5.21 -7.81 -3.23
N ARG A 161 6.24 -8.62 -3.50
CA ARG A 161 6.45 -9.28 -4.78
C ARG A 161 6.45 -10.78 -4.59
N LEU A 162 5.56 -11.45 -5.30
CA LEU A 162 5.46 -12.91 -5.34
C LEU A 162 6.17 -13.43 -6.58
N ALA A 163 7.22 -14.23 -6.42
CA ALA A 163 7.91 -14.84 -7.55
C ALA A 163 7.18 -16.10 -8.01
N TYR A 164 7.03 -16.25 -9.33
CA TYR A 164 6.40 -17.41 -9.94
C TYR A 164 7.13 -17.85 -11.21
N VAL A 165 7.09 -19.15 -11.49
CA VAL A 165 7.71 -19.78 -12.65
C VAL A 165 6.81 -19.63 -13.88
N LEU A 166 7.42 -19.37 -15.03
CA LEU A 166 6.71 -19.36 -16.31
C LEU A 166 6.50 -20.79 -16.84
N ALA A 167 5.42 -20.99 -17.59
CA ALA A 167 5.16 -22.27 -18.26
C ALA A 167 6.29 -22.63 -19.25
N GLU A 168 6.81 -21.62 -19.95
CA GLU A 168 7.95 -21.74 -20.86
C GLU A 168 8.89 -20.55 -20.66
N PRO A 169 10.22 -20.73 -20.80
CA PRO A 169 11.16 -19.62 -20.77
C PRO A 169 10.85 -18.57 -21.85
N ALA A 170 10.94 -17.30 -21.49
CA ALA A 170 10.67 -16.18 -22.36
C ALA A 170 11.91 -15.29 -22.53
N ARG A 171 11.83 -14.33 -23.46
CA ARG A 171 12.87 -13.31 -23.65
C ARG A 171 12.28 -11.92 -23.52
N ASP A 172 12.98 -11.04 -22.83
CA ASP A 172 12.57 -9.66 -22.65
C ASP A 172 12.95 -8.78 -23.85
N ALA A 173 12.73 -7.47 -23.73
CA ALA A 173 13.05 -6.49 -24.77
C ALA A 173 14.56 -6.48 -25.13
N ASP A 174 15.43 -6.80 -24.17
CA ASP A 174 16.88 -6.88 -24.33
C ASP A 174 17.35 -8.27 -24.80
N ARG A 175 16.41 -9.15 -25.14
CA ARG A 175 16.63 -10.56 -25.52
C ARG A 175 17.25 -11.40 -24.40
N GLN A 176 17.19 -10.97 -23.14
CA GLN A 176 17.66 -11.77 -22.01
C GLN A 176 16.66 -12.88 -21.73
N LEU A 177 17.17 -14.09 -21.49
CA LEU A 177 16.35 -15.25 -21.17
C LEU A 177 15.88 -15.16 -19.71
N TYR A 178 14.60 -15.46 -19.47
CA TYR A 178 14.05 -15.59 -18.13
C TYR A 178 13.03 -16.74 -18.06
N ASP A 179 12.97 -17.43 -16.93
CA ASP A 179 12.03 -18.54 -16.67
C ASP A 179 11.21 -18.35 -15.39
N TYR A 180 11.32 -17.17 -14.75
CA TYR A 180 10.43 -16.71 -13.69
C TYR A 180 10.18 -15.20 -13.80
N ASP A 181 9.08 -14.74 -13.22
CA ASP A 181 8.72 -13.32 -13.08
C ASP A 181 8.13 -13.06 -11.67
N THR A 182 7.83 -11.81 -11.36
CA THR A 182 7.18 -11.42 -10.10
C THR A 182 5.84 -10.72 -10.32
N LEU A 183 4.90 -11.02 -9.43
CA LEU A 183 3.63 -10.31 -9.30
C LEU A 183 3.71 -9.33 -8.14
N VAL A 184 3.38 -8.07 -8.38
CA VAL A 184 3.28 -7.06 -7.32
C VAL A 184 1.89 -7.12 -6.69
N VAL A 185 1.84 -7.20 -5.37
CA VAL A 185 0.61 -7.09 -4.58
C VAL A 185 0.80 -5.97 -3.57
N TYR A 186 -0.21 -5.11 -3.47
CA TYR A 186 -0.27 -4.05 -2.49
C TYR A 186 -1.31 -4.42 -1.44
N LEU A 187 -1.02 -4.13 -0.18
CA LEU A 187 -1.92 -4.44 0.92
C LEU A 187 -1.78 -3.42 2.05
N ALA A 188 -2.86 -3.23 2.80
CA ALA A 188 -2.86 -2.47 4.03
C ALA A 188 -3.33 -3.37 5.17
N HIS A 189 -2.61 -3.36 6.29
CA HIS A 189 -2.91 -4.25 7.40
C HIS A 189 -2.43 -3.74 8.76
N TRP A 190 -2.94 -4.41 9.80
CA TRP A 190 -2.49 -4.22 11.17
C TRP A 190 -1.13 -4.86 11.42
N VAL A 191 -0.30 -4.17 12.22
CA VAL A 191 0.96 -4.68 12.72
C VAL A 191 1.04 -4.44 14.23
N ASP A 192 1.07 -5.52 15.00
CA ASP A 192 1.46 -5.49 16.41
C ASP A 192 2.95 -5.85 16.53
N ARG A 193 3.76 -4.87 16.91
CA ARG A 193 5.22 -5.03 17.09
C ARG A 193 5.61 -5.95 18.24
N ARG A 194 4.69 -6.33 19.12
CA ARG A 194 4.91 -7.31 20.19
C ARG A 194 4.76 -8.75 19.72
N SER A 195 4.07 -8.97 18.60
CA SER A 195 3.99 -10.29 18.02
C SER A 195 5.34 -10.61 17.38
N ASP A 196 5.92 -11.76 17.71
CA ASP A 196 7.10 -12.27 17.00
C ASP A 196 6.71 -12.87 15.64
N HIS A 197 5.47 -13.33 15.50
CA HIS A 197 4.97 -14.00 14.30
C HIS A 197 4.23 -13.02 13.41
N GLU A 198 4.54 -13.04 12.12
CA GLU A 198 3.73 -12.41 11.09
C GLU A 198 2.59 -13.35 10.71
N PRO A 199 1.34 -12.85 10.56
CA PRO A 199 0.25 -13.64 9.99
C PRO A 199 0.57 -14.12 8.58
N ALA A 200 -0.16 -15.14 8.09
CA ALA A 200 -0.02 -15.56 6.70
C ALA A 200 -0.44 -14.41 5.76
N LEU A 201 0.22 -14.27 4.61
CA LEU A 201 -0.05 -13.19 3.66
C LEU A 201 -1.51 -13.14 3.21
N ILE A 202 -2.15 -14.31 3.10
CA ILE A 202 -3.57 -14.39 2.74
C ILE A 202 -4.48 -13.68 3.76
N ASP A 203 -4.12 -13.72 5.05
CA ASP A 203 -4.88 -13.06 6.12
C ASP A 203 -4.65 -11.55 6.14
N LEU A 204 -3.54 -11.09 5.53
CA LEU A 204 -3.21 -9.67 5.41
C LEU A 204 -3.94 -9.00 4.23
N ILE A 205 -4.21 -9.76 3.16
CA ILE A 205 -4.92 -9.26 1.98
C ILE A 205 -6.35 -8.91 2.38
N ASN A 206 -6.71 -7.63 2.22
CA ASN A 206 -8.02 -7.09 2.60
C ASN A 206 -8.37 -7.30 4.08
N SER A 207 -7.37 -7.18 4.95
CA SER A 207 -7.53 -7.27 6.40
C SER A 207 -8.30 -6.09 7.04
N LEU A 208 -8.45 -4.98 6.31
CA LEU A 208 -9.21 -3.82 6.78
C LEU A 208 -10.70 -3.97 6.46
N PRO A 209 -11.60 -3.58 7.39
CA PRO A 209 -13.04 -3.80 7.20
C PRO A 209 -13.67 -2.82 6.21
N GLY A 210 -14.72 -3.28 5.52
CA GLY A 210 -15.67 -2.43 4.81
C GLY A 210 -15.32 -2.08 3.35
N VAL A 211 -14.08 -2.28 2.91
CA VAL A 211 -13.66 -2.03 1.52
C VAL A 211 -12.52 -2.95 1.11
N GLU A 212 -12.50 -3.35 -0.15
CA GLU A 212 -11.36 -4.03 -0.78
C GLU A 212 -10.43 -2.98 -1.40
N LEU A 213 -9.18 -2.96 -0.95
CA LEU A 213 -8.17 -2.01 -1.41
C LEU A 213 -7.43 -2.58 -2.62
N TYR A 214 -7.06 -1.71 -3.56
CA TYR A 214 -6.41 -2.15 -4.80
C TYR A 214 -4.89 -2.00 -4.73
N ARG A 215 -4.43 -0.79 -4.46
CA ARG A 215 -3.04 -0.35 -4.40
C ARG A 215 -2.84 0.65 -3.25
N PRO A 216 -3.01 0.25 -1.97
CA PRO A 216 -2.75 1.14 -0.85
C PRO A 216 -1.28 1.57 -0.84
N MET A 217 -1.05 2.87 -1.05
CA MET A 217 0.28 3.47 -1.22
C MET A 217 0.74 4.18 0.05
N ASP A 218 -0.19 4.83 0.75
CA ASP A 218 0.13 5.68 1.89
C ASP A 218 -0.98 5.65 2.95
N CYS A 219 -0.64 5.92 4.20
CA CYS A 219 -1.58 5.99 5.31
C CYS A 219 -1.22 7.06 6.33
N LEU A 220 -2.26 7.71 6.87
CA LEU A 220 -2.14 8.76 7.88
C LEU A 220 -3.26 8.62 8.90
N ILE A 221 -2.94 8.88 10.16
CA ILE A 221 -3.93 9.03 11.22
C ILE A 221 -3.95 10.48 11.67
N HIS A 222 -5.14 11.06 11.74
CA HIS A 222 -5.36 12.37 12.33
C HIS A 222 -6.60 12.29 13.22
N ASN A 223 -6.44 12.63 14.51
CA ASN A 223 -7.43 12.41 15.55
C ASN A 223 -7.90 10.93 15.58
N ASP A 224 -9.22 10.71 15.44
CA ASP A 224 -9.84 9.39 15.41
C ASP A 224 -10.18 8.92 13.99
N TYR A 225 -9.43 9.38 12.99
CA TYR A 225 -9.62 8.97 11.60
C TYR A 225 -8.34 8.38 11.02
N LEU A 226 -8.51 7.28 10.28
CA LEU A 226 -7.50 6.68 9.43
C LEU A 226 -7.82 7.06 7.98
N PHE A 227 -6.81 7.59 7.29
CA PHE A 227 -6.84 7.90 5.87
C PHE A 227 -5.86 6.97 5.17
N ILE A 228 -6.28 6.35 4.06
CA ILE A 228 -5.41 5.56 3.19
C ILE A 228 -5.54 6.10 1.77
N ALA A 229 -4.40 6.44 1.16
CA ALA A 229 -4.31 6.70 -0.26
C ALA A 229 -4.19 5.37 -1.01
N ASP A 230 -5.17 5.10 -1.87
CA ASP A 230 -5.27 3.88 -2.66
C ASP A 230 -5.16 4.23 -4.14
N GLY A 231 -4.05 3.82 -4.75
CA GLY A 231 -3.71 4.12 -6.13
C GLY A 231 -4.73 3.54 -7.12
N GLY A 232 -4.80 4.17 -8.29
CA GLY A 232 -5.63 3.76 -9.40
C GLY A 232 -5.01 2.68 -10.29
N GLY A 233 -5.72 2.40 -11.37
CA GLY A 233 -5.28 1.57 -12.49
C GLY A 233 -6.06 1.91 -13.76
N ALA A 234 -5.84 1.17 -14.84
CA ALA A 234 -6.37 1.51 -16.17
C ALA A 234 -7.87 1.86 -16.21
N ASN A 235 -8.69 1.23 -15.36
CA ASN A 235 -10.15 1.42 -15.30
C ASN A 235 -10.66 1.96 -13.95
N ARG A 236 -9.77 2.47 -13.09
CA ARG A 236 -10.13 2.94 -11.74
C ARG A 236 -9.31 4.16 -11.37
N THR A 237 -9.97 5.25 -11.00
CA THR A 237 -9.27 6.39 -10.40
C THR A 237 -8.76 6.05 -9.01
N SER A 238 -7.69 6.71 -8.61
CA SER A 238 -7.17 6.70 -7.26
C SER A 238 -8.25 7.17 -6.27
N GLN A 239 -8.16 6.73 -5.02
CA GLN A 239 -9.15 7.03 -4.00
C GLN A 239 -8.48 7.28 -2.65
N ILE A 240 -9.07 8.15 -1.83
CA ILE A 240 -8.78 8.21 -0.40
C ILE A 240 -9.87 7.48 0.36
N HIS A 241 -9.50 6.47 1.12
CA HIS A 241 -10.41 5.74 2.00
C HIS A 241 -10.31 6.26 3.43
N ILE A 242 -11.46 6.39 4.08
CA ILE A 242 -11.58 6.97 5.42
C ILE A 242 -12.27 5.97 6.35
N TRP A 243 -11.63 5.69 7.48
CA TRP A 243 -12.22 4.96 8.60
C TRP A 243 -12.25 5.83 9.85
N GLN A 244 -13.28 5.63 10.68
CA GLN A 244 -13.27 6.07 12.06
C GLN A 244 -12.57 5.01 12.94
N ILE A 245 -11.70 5.47 13.83
CA ILE A 245 -11.00 4.66 14.81
C ILE A 245 -11.74 4.77 16.14
N GLN A 246 -12.22 3.65 16.66
CA GLN A 246 -12.79 3.57 18.00
C GLN A 246 -11.74 2.98 18.94
N ARG A 247 -11.10 3.85 19.71
CA ARG A 247 -10.13 3.45 20.73
C ARG A 247 -10.90 3.00 21.98
N PRO A 248 -10.50 1.89 22.62
CA PRO A 248 -11.09 1.53 23.88
C PRO A 248 -10.79 2.62 24.92
N VAL A 249 -11.80 2.99 25.70
CA VAL A 249 -11.62 3.92 26.82
C VAL A 249 -10.80 3.20 27.88
N ASP A 250 -9.53 3.58 28.04
CA ASP A 250 -8.71 3.12 29.16
C ASP A 250 -9.34 3.69 30.45
N ARG A 251 -10.00 2.82 31.23
CA ARG A 251 -10.58 3.17 32.55
C ARG A 251 -9.50 3.30 33.63
N SER A 252 -8.33 3.84 33.32
CA SER A 252 -7.21 3.96 34.27
C SER A 252 -7.12 5.31 34.98
N ASP A 253 -7.98 6.27 34.67
CA ASP A 253 -8.04 7.57 35.36
C ASP A 253 -9.40 7.78 36.07
N ALA A 254 -9.78 6.82 36.92
CA ALA A 254 -10.85 6.99 37.92
C ALA A 254 -10.31 6.70 39.33
#